data_AF-A0A351L4K7-F1
#
_entry.id   AF-A0A351L4K7-F1
#
_cell.length_a   1.000
_cell.length_b   1.000
_cell.length_c   1.000
_cell.angle_alpha   90.00
_cell.angle_beta   90.00
_cell.angle_gamma   90.00
#
_symmetry.space_group_name_H-M   'P 1'
#
loop_
_entity.id
_entity.type
_entity.pdbx_description
1 polymer ?
#
loop_
_entity_poly.entity_id
_entity_poly.type
_entity_poly.pdbx_seq_one_letter_code
_entity_poly.pdbx_strand_id
1 'polypeptide(L)' 'MDLILIEAVANLGNSKAVELLLQAGADVNGKDSRGNTAISRAKQAGHQEIIQILGNAGAKEN' A
#
# COMPACT_ATOMS: atom_id res chain seq x y z
N MET A 1 -4.60 7.15 -10.79
CA MET A 1 -3.53 6.20 -11.18
C MET A 1 -3.23 5.39 -9.92
N ASP A 2 -4.22 4.61 -9.50
CA ASP A 2 -4.37 4.23 -8.08
C ASP A 2 -3.93 2.78 -7.82
N LEU A 3 -3.49 2.09 -8.89
CA LEU A 3 -3.06 0.70 -8.87
C LEU A 3 -1.59 0.52 -8.46
N ILE A 4 -0.76 1.55 -8.67
CA ILE A 4 0.70 1.44 -8.56
C ILE A 4 1.14 1.17 -7.12
N LEU A 5 0.46 1.76 -6.13
CA LEU A 5 0.77 1.54 -4.72
C LEU A 5 0.49 0.09 -4.31
N ILE A 6 -0.65 -0.46 -4.74
CA ILE A 6 -1.07 -1.82 -4.40
C ILE A 6 -0.14 -2.84 -5.06
N GLU A 7 0.24 -2.62 -6.32
CA GLU A 7 1.20 -3.49 -7.02
C GLU A 7 2.60 -3.42 -6.41
N ALA A 8 3.07 -2.25 -5.99
CA ALA A 8 4.35 -2.10 -5.30
C ALA A 8 4.40 -2.87 -3.98
N VAL A 9 3.30 -2.82 -3.22
CA VAL A 9 3.13 -3.59 -1.98
C VAL A 9 3.10 -5.09 -2.25
N ALA A 10 2.41 -5.54 -3.30
CA ALA A 10 2.22 -6.95 -3.60
C ALA A 10 3.47 -7.64 -4.20
N ASN A 11 4.23 -6.93 -5.04
CA ASN A 11 5.29 -7.57 -5.83
C ASN A 11 6.67 -7.54 -5.18
N LEU A 12 6.96 -6.58 -4.31
CA LEU A 12 8.36 -6.29 -3.95
C LEU A 12 8.65 -6.24 -2.46
N GLY A 13 7.64 -6.17 -1.58
CA GLY A 13 7.88 -5.96 -0.15
C GLY A 13 8.77 -4.74 0.14
N ASN A 14 8.89 -3.83 -0.82
CA ASN A 14 9.90 -2.78 -0.81
C ASN A 14 9.31 -1.53 -0.18
N SER A 15 9.43 -1.48 1.14
CA SER A 15 9.04 -0.38 2.03
C SER A 15 9.44 0.99 1.47
N LYS A 16 10.62 1.09 0.87
CA LYS A 16 11.15 2.35 0.32
C LYS A 16 10.41 2.81 -0.94
N ALA A 17 10.00 1.87 -1.78
CA ALA A 17 9.17 2.19 -2.95
C ALA A 17 7.78 2.65 -2.52
N VAL A 18 7.21 2.03 -1.49
CA VAL A 18 5.92 2.44 -0.90
C VAL A 18 6.00 3.86 -0.35
N GLU A 19 7.06 4.20 0.40
CA GLU A 19 7.27 5.57 0.90
C GLU A 19 7.38 6.61 -0.23
N LEU A 20 8.17 6.31 -1.28
CA LEU A 20 8.33 7.22 -2.42
C LEU A 20 7.01 7.46 -3.15
N LEU A 21 6.20 6.41 -3.33
CA LEU A 21 4.87 6.53 -3.96
C LEU A 21 3.92 7.37 -3.11
N LEU A 22 3.91 7.17 -1.79
CA LEU A 22 3.12 7.99 -0.88
C LEU A 22 3.57 9.46 -0.90
N GLN A 23 4.87 9.73 -0.93
CA GLN A 23 5.42 11.08 -1.09
C GLN A 23 5.06 11.71 -2.44
N ALA A 24 4.93 10.91 -3.49
CA ALA A 24 4.48 11.36 -4.81
C ALA A 24 2.96 11.64 -4.87
N GLY A 25 2.23 11.48 -3.76
CA GLY A 25 0.79 11.72 -3.69
C GLY A 25 -0.06 10.53 -4.14
N ALA A 26 0.47 9.30 -4.08
CA ALA A 26 -0.33 8.11 -4.33
C ALA A 26 -1.49 8.01 -3.33
N ASP A 27 -2.67 7.58 -3.82
CA ASP A 27 -3.82 7.37 -2.96
C ASP A 27 -3.61 6.13 -2.08
N VAL A 28 -3.38 6.37 -0.79
CA VAL A 28 -3.17 5.34 0.24
C VAL A 28 -4.41 4.45 0.44
N ASN A 29 -5.61 4.95 0.11
CA ASN A 29 -6.87 4.23 0.24
C ASN A 29 -7.41 3.72 -1.10
N GLY A 30 -6.61 3.83 -2.17
CA GLY A 30 -6.94 3.28 -3.48
C GLY A 30 -7.27 1.81 -3.39
N LYS A 31 -8.24 1.37 -4.20
CA LYS A 31 -8.67 -0.03 -4.30
C LYS A 31 -8.32 -0.60 -5.67
N ASP A 32 -7.85 -1.85 -5.69
CA ASP A 32 -7.63 -2.57 -6.94
C ASP A 32 -8.97 -3.01 -7.56
N SER A 33 -8.92 -3.62 -8.76
CA SER A 33 -10.10 -4.16 -9.45
C SER A 33 -10.84 -5.26 -8.68
N ARG A 34 -10.24 -5.79 -7.60
CA ARG A 34 -10.83 -6.78 -6.69
C ARG A 34 -11.30 -6.16 -5.37
N GLY A 35 -11.22 -4.83 -5.23
CA GLY A 35 -11.62 -4.10 -4.03
C GLY A 35 -10.62 -4.13 -2.88
N ASN A 36 -9.39 -4.65 -3.08
CA ASN A 36 -8.37 -4.67 -2.04
C ASN A 36 -7.64 -3.33 -1.97
N THR A 37 -7.33 -2.88 -0.76
CA THR A 37 -6.45 -1.73 -0.54
C THR A 37 -4.98 -2.17 -0.43
N ALA A 38 -4.07 -1.20 -0.47
CA ALA A 38 -2.65 -1.44 -0.24
C ALA A 38 -2.40 -2.14 1.11
N ILE A 39 -3.10 -1.74 2.17
CA ILE A 39 -2.92 -2.34 3.51
C ILE A 39 -3.44 -3.79 3.57
N SER A 40 -4.53 -4.12 2.86
CA SER A 40 -5.02 -5.51 2.76
C SER A 40 -4.01 -6.42 2.08
N ARG A 41 -3.34 -5.95 1.02
CA ARG A 41 -2.28 -6.72 0.35
C ARG A 41 -1.04 -6.87 1.23
N ALA A 42 -0.63 -5.80 1.93
CA ALA A 42 0.49 -5.85 2.86
C ALA A 42 0.24 -6.88 3.99
N LYS A 43 -0.98 -6.93 4.53
CA LYS A 43 -1.41 -7.93 5.51
C LYS A 43 -1.38 -9.35 4.95
N GLN A 44 -1.91 -9.56 3.76
CA GLN A 44 -1.94 -10.87 3.11
C GLN A 44 -0.51 -11.39 2.84
N ALA A 45 0.42 -10.50 2.48
CA ALA A 45 1.82 -10.83 2.24
C ALA A 45 2.67 -10.89 3.52
N GLY A 46 2.14 -10.49 4.67
CA GLY A 46 2.87 -10.48 5.96
C GLY A 46 3.92 -9.36 6.07
N HIS A 47 3.83 -8.30 5.26
CA HIS A 47 4.80 -7.22 5.22
C HIS A 47 4.57 -6.19 6.34
N GLN A 48 4.97 -6.52 7.56
CA GLN A 48 4.71 -5.68 8.74
C GLN A 48 5.26 -4.24 8.62
N GLU A 49 6.44 -4.06 8.03
CA GLU A 49 7.01 -2.72 7.82
C GLU A 49 6.13 -1.86 6.90
N ILE A 50 5.63 -2.45 5.81
CA ILE A 50 4.71 -1.77 4.89
C ILE A 50 3.38 -1.45 5.57
N ILE A 51 2.87 -2.34 6.43
CA ILE A 51 1.64 -2.08 7.21
C ILE A 51 1.83 -0.83 8.08
N GLN A 52 3.00 -0.67 8.72
CA GLN A 52 3.30 0.51 9.53
C GLN A 52 3.39 1.78 8.67
N ILE A 53 4.07 1.72 7.53
CA ILE A 53 4.20 2.86 6.61
C ILE A 53 2.82 3.32 6.12
N LEU A 54 2.01 2.38 5.64
CA LEU A 54 0.65 2.67 5.15
C LEU A 54 -0.25 3.20 6.28
N GLY A 55 -0.16 2.61 7.48
CA GLY A 55 -0.90 3.08 8.66
C GLY A 55 -0.52 4.52 9.04
N ASN A 56 0.77 4.84 9.05
CA ASN A 56 1.27 6.20 9.30
C ASN A 56 0.82 7.20 8.22
N ALA A 57 0.65 6.73 6.98
CA ALA A 57 0.13 7.53 5.88
C ALA A 57 -1.41 7.68 5.90
N GLY A 58 -2.11 7.10 6.89
CA GLY A 58 -3.56 7.20 7.03
C GLY A 58 -4.35 6.18 6.22
N ALA A 59 -3.73 5.04 5.86
CA ALA A 59 -4.44 3.91 5.28
C ALA A 59 -5.56 3.43 6.20
N LYS A 60 -6.76 3.29 5.64
CA LYS A 60 -7.93 2.75 6.34
C LYS A 60 -8.09 1.27 5.99
N GLU A 61 -8.45 0.47 6.99
CA GLU A 61 -8.74 -0.95 6.82
C GLU A 61 -10.17 -1.23 6.32
N ASN A 62 -10.90 -0.23 5.81
CA ASN A 62 -12.35 -0.24 5.65
C ASN A 62 -12.89 -0.82 4.33
#